data_AF-A0A9W9DIU9-F1
#
_entry.id   AF-A0A9W9DIU9-F1
#
_cell.length_a   1.000
_cell.length_b   1.000
_cell.length_c   1.000
_cell.angle_alpha   90.00
_cell.angle_beta   90.00
_cell.angle_gamma   90.00
#
_symmetry.space_group_name_H-M   'P 1'
#
loop_
_entity.id
_entity.type
_entity.pdbx_description
1 polymer ?
#
loop_
_entity_poly.entity_id
_entity_poly.type
_entity_poly.pdbx_seq_one_letter_code
_entity_poly.pdbx_strand_id
1 'polypeptide(L)'
;MLKSYRNTCLPLLLDQFIILLKSSLPVSRTHLSEYVLLITSILAAGHLGKVELAACTLGSMTANVTPFNRIKLADFRLFGLCCQRMGVLYLFLLVPMLYIWLNAEGILVLLRQDREVARLAGRYLAMAKLSIKLAFGLPAFSFNTIAKQYFQAQGLFTGVNFVLTGLFVYYPRPLPRNLAPYLHLGSGAAPLATAISYNLVALGSVSLGWRIKNKMRPAWHPLSMRALHPTGLGTLLILGPGGVGQAEWWAWELVGLAASLYVCFPFSLGVAMSVRIGQLLGLARPRLAKLAAHAAILLGFALSLIFSIVFWIWRKEWSYLFNNDEGESSLTAKATAGLRGLWTGLTMSLVYCAVLGTILCLMTDWKHEVDRVKARMRAKERRDHWENVGTNASYETTFTDT
;
A
#
# COMPACT_ATOMS: atom_id res chain seq x y z
N MET A 1 -9.87 -2.61 -44.90
CA MET A 1 -10.35 -2.23 -43.54
C MET A 1 -9.50 -2.82 -42.41
N LEU A 2 -9.19 -4.12 -42.37
CA LEU A 2 -8.35 -4.74 -41.31
C LEU A 2 -6.92 -4.15 -41.19
N LYS A 3 -6.27 -3.80 -42.32
CA LYS A 3 -4.92 -3.19 -42.32
C LYS A 3 -4.91 -1.75 -41.78
N SER A 4 -5.98 -0.99 -42.02
CA SER A 4 -6.18 0.36 -41.47
C SER A 4 -6.51 0.32 -39.97
N TYR A 5 -7.32 -0.65 -39.53
CA TYR A 5 -7.65 -0.88 -38.11
C TYR A 5 -6.42 -1.32 -37.28
N ARG A 6 -5.53 -2.15 -37.86
CA ARG A 6 -4.28 -2.61 -37.23
C ARG A 6 -3.26 -1.47 -37.08
N ASN A 7 -3.19 -0.55 -38.04
CA ASN A 7 -2.26 0.58 -38.02
C ASN A 7 -2.60 1.64 -36.95
N THR A 8 -3.86 1.72 -36.49
CA THR A 8 -4.24 2.64 -35.39
C THR A 8 -4.06 2.00 -34.00
N CYS A 9 -4.10 0.68 -33.90
CA CYS A 9 -4.11 -0.04 -32.63
C CYS A 9 -2.72 -0.14 -31.98
N LEU A 10 -1.68 -0.40 -32.78
CA LEU A 10 -0.30 -0.48 -32.31
C LEU A 10 0.22 0.82 -31.67
N PRO A 11 0.06 2.01 -32.30
CA PRO A 11 0.53 3.26 -31.68
C PRO A 11 -0.23 3.59 -30.39
N LEU A 12 -1.53 3.27 -30.31
CA LEU A 12 -2.31 3.43 -29.08
C LEU A 12 -1.86 2.49 -27.96
N LEU A 13 -1.47 1.26 -28.30
CA LEU A 13 -0.92 0.30 -27.35
C LEU A 13 0.46 0.73 -26.84
N LEU A 14 1.33 1.21 -27.74
CA LEU A 14 2.62 1.78 -27.38
C LEU A 14 2.48 3.02 -26.50
N ASP A 15 1.50 3.88 -26.79
CA ASP A 15 1.18 5.02 -25.94
C ASP A 15 0.75 4.57 -24.54
N GLN A 16 -0.12 3.56 -24.43
CA GLN A 16 -0.46 3.00 -23.11
C GLN A 16 0.76 2.41 -22.40
N PHE A 17 1.64 1.70 -23.12
CA PHE A 17 2.87 1.14 -22.57
C PHE A 17 3.78 2.24 -21.98
N ILE A 18 4.01 3.32 -22.73
CA ILE A 18 4.84 4.45 -22.30
C ILE A 18 4.21 5.16 -21.10
N ILE A 19 2.89 5.40 -21.13
CA ILE A 19 2.17 6.03 -20.02
C ILE A 19 2.31 5.20 -18.75
N LEU A 20 2.15 3.87 -18.84
CA LEU A 20 2.29 2.95 -17.70
C LEU A 20 3.71 2.97 -17.14
N LEU A 21 4.73 2.89 -17.99
CA LEU A 21 6.13 2.93 -17.58
C LEU A 21 6.50 4.27 -16.93
N LYS A 22 6.07 5.39 -17.51
CA LYS A 22 6.31 6.73 -16.96
C LYS A 22 5.60 6.94 -15.63
N SER A 23 4.42 6.33 -15.45
CA SER A 23 3.64 6.41 -14.21
C SER A 23 4.18 5.47 -13.13
N SER A 24 4.79 4.34 -13.49
CA SER A 24 5.35 3.39 -12.51
C SER A 24 6.64 3.89 -11.87
N LEU A 25 7.46 4.70 -12.55
CA LEU A 25 8.70 5.26 -12.02
C LEU A 25 8.52 6.07 -10.71
N PRO A 26 7.64 7.09 -10.64
CA PRO A 26 7.41 7.82 -9.40
C PRO A 26 6.82 6.94 -8.30
N VAL A 27 5.93 5.99 -8.65
CA VAL A 27 5.39 5.02 -7.69
C VAL A 27 6.50 4.12 -7.13
N SER A 28 7.41 3.64 -7.98
CA SER A 28 8.56 2.83 -7.59
C SER A 28 9.51 3.59 -6.69
N ARG A 29 9.76 4.88 -6.98
CA ARG A 29 10.55 5.73 -6.10
C ARG A 29 9.89 5.86 -4.73
N THR A 30 8.57 6.02 -4.68
CA THR A 30 7.87 6.12 -3.39
C THR A 30 7.98 4.86 -2.55
N HIS A 31 7.82 3.68 -3.17
CA HIS A 31 7.99 2.41 -2.47
C HIS A 31 9.44 2.16 -2.07
N LEU A 32 10.40 2.51 -2.92
CA LEU A 32 11.81 2.39 -2.57
C LEU A 32 12.16 3.25 -1.36
N SER A 33 11.66 4.49 -1.28
CA SER A 33 11.82 5.35 -0.09
C SER A 33 11.21 4.73 1.17
N GLU A 34 10.02 4.13 1.07
CA GLU A 34 9.37 3.40 2.18
C GLU A 34 10.22 2.20 2.64
N TYR A 35 10.76 1.43 1.68
CA TYR A 35 11.64 0.29 1.98
C TYR A 35 12.98 0.71 2.58
N VAL A 36 13.58 1.81 2.12
CA VAL A 36 14.82 2.34 2.70
C VAL A 36 14.58 2.71 4.17
N LEU A 37 13.45 3.34 4.50
CA LEU A 37 13.10 3.67 5.88
C LEU A 37 12.98 2.41 6.76
N LEU A 38 12.38 1.34 6.22
CA LEU A 38 12.30 0.05 6.90
C LEU A 38 13.70 -0.57 7.10
N ILE A 39 14.51 -0.66 6.04
CA ILE A 39 15.85 -1.27 6.06
C ILE A 39 16.79 -0.50 7.00
N THR A 40 16.80 0.83 6.97
CA THR A 40 17.62 1.64 7.88
C THR A 40 17.27 1.38 9.35
N SER A 41 15.99 1.22 9.66
CA SER A 41 15.52 0.89 11.02
C SER A 41 16.00 -0.50 11.47
N ILE A 42 15.96 -1.49 10.56
CA ILE A 42 16.43 -2.85 10.80
C ILE A 42 17.96 -2.87 10.97
N LEU A 43 18.71 -2.19 10.10
CA LEU A 43 20.18 -2.10 10.18
C LEU A 43 20.64 -1.41 11.48
N ALA A 44 19.97 -0.33 11.88
CA ALA A 44 20.26 0.35 13.14
C ALA A 44 20.02 -0.56 14.36
N ALA A 45 18.94 -1.36 14.34
CA ALA A 45 18.68 -2.36 15.37
C ALA A 45 19.71 -3.52 15.34
N GLY A 46 20.17 -3.91 14.15
CA GLY A 46 21.21 -4.92 13.96
C GLY A 46 22.54 -4.57 14.62
N HIS A 47 22.92 -3.30 14.63
CA HIS A 47 24.12 -2.83 15.33
C HIS A 47 24.00 -2.84 16.87
N LEU A 48 22.78 -2.89 17.40
CA LEU A 48 22.55 -2.97 18.86
C LEU A 48 22.69 -4.40 19.37
N GLY A 49 22.25 -5.39 18.59
CA GLY A 49 22.35 -6.80 18.95
C GLY A 49 21.37 -7.70 18.19
N LYS A 50 21.56 -9.02 18.32
CA LYS A 50 20.72 -10.04 17.66
C LYS A 50 19.29 -10.05 18.21
N VAL A 51 19.11 -9.78 19.51
CA VAL A 51 17.80 -9.79 20.18
C VAL A 51 16.98 -8.55 19.77
N GLU A 52 17.62 -7.40 19.70
CA GLU A 52 17.04 -6.12 19.27
C GLU A 52 16.64 -6.17 17.79
N LEU A 53 17.48 -6.78 16.95
CA LEU A 53 17.18 -7.03 15.54
C LEU A 53 15.94 -7.91 15.36
N ALA A 54 15.89 -9.04 16.08
CA ALA A 54 14.76 -9.97 16.04
C ALA A 54 13.46 -9.28 16.51
N ALA A 55 13.54 -8.51 17.59
CA ALA A 55 12.40 -7.76 18.13
C ALA A 55 11.91 -6.64 17.20
N CYS A 56 12.82 -5.87 16.59
CA CYS A 56 12.51 -4.81 15.62
C CYS A 56 11.83 -5.38 14.37
N THR A 57 12.37 -6.49 13.85
CA THR A 57 11.82 -7.20 12.69
C THR A 57 10.44 -7.76 13.00
N LEU A 58 10.29 -8.51 14.10
CA LEU A 58 9.01 -9.09 14.52
C LEU A 58 7.96 -8.01 14.79
N GLY A 59 8.36 -6.89 15.39
CA GLY A 59 7.49 -5.76 15.64
C GLY A 59 7.02 -5.07 14.35
N SER A 60 7.94 -4.82 13.41
CA SER A 60 7.62 -4.22 12.11
C SER A 60 6.73 -5.12 11.25
N MET A 61 6.98 -6.44 11.26
CA MET A 61 6.14 -7.43 10.57
C MET A 61 4.73 -7.49 11.16
N THR A 62 4.62 -7.50 12.50
CA THR A 62 3.32 -7.43 13.19
C THR A 62 2.55 -6.17 12.79
N ALA A 63 3.25 -5.04 12.66
CA ALA A 63 2.64 -3.78 12.25
C ALA A 63 2.17 -3.80 10.78
N ASN A 64 2.94 -4.40 9.87
CA ASN A 64 2.61 -4.52 8.45
C ASN A 64 1.50 -5.53 8.15
N VAL A 65 1.45 -6.64 8.90
CA VAL A 65 0.48 -7.75 8.70
C VAL A 65 -0.91 -7.39 9.21
N THR A 66 -1.05 -6.38 10.06
CA THR A 66 -2.35 -5.97 10.60
C THR A 66 -3.29 -5.59 9.43
N PRO A 67 -4.42 -6.30 9.23
CA PRO A 67 -5.16 -6.38 7.96
C PRO A 67 -5.85 -5.08 7.51
N PHE A 68 -5.75 -4.02 8.31
CA PHE A 68 -6.49 -2.78 8.15
C PHE A 68 -5.74 -1.72 7.32
N ASN A 69 -4.44 -1.91 7.05
CA ASN A 69 -3.56 -0.91 6.40
C ASN A 69 -3.73 -0.75 4.87
N ARG A 70 -4.69 -1.45 4.24
CA ARG A 70 -4.74 -1.58 2.77
C ARG A 70 -6.16 -1.60 2.18
N ILE A 71 -7.06 -0.79 2.71
CA ILE A 71 -8.35 -0.52 2.03
C ILE A 71 -8.06 0.22 0.72
N LYS A 72 -8.63 -0.23 -0.40
CA LYS A 72 -8.48 0.39 -1.73
C LYS A 72 -9.74 1.18 -2.13
N LEU A 73 -9.56 2.26 -2.90
CA LEU A 73 -10.69 3.01 -3.47
C LEU A 73 -11.46 2.16 -4.49
N ALA A 74 -12.79 2.18 -4.37
CA ALA A 74 -13.69 1.44 -5.25
C ALA A 74 -14.39 2.31 -6.31
N ASP A 75 -14.41 3.64 -6.15
CA ASP A 75 -15.19 4.55 -7.01
C ASP A 75 -14.40 5.81 -7.39
N PHE A 76 -14.14 5.98 -8.70
CA PHE A 76 -13.22 6.96 -9.26
C PHE A 76 -13.86 8.31 -9.66
N ARG A 77 -15.16 8.55 -9.42
CA ARG A 77 -15.76 9.91 -9.64
C ARG A 77 -16.08 10.64 -8.33
N LEU A 78 -16.34 9.90 -7.24
CA LEU A 78 -16.49 10.44 -5.88
C LEU A 78 -15.27 10.10 -5.01
N PHE A 79 -14.08 10.40 -5.53
CA PHE A 79 -12.84 10.14 -4.79
C PHE A 79 -12.84 10.79 -3.41
N GLY A 80 -13.27 12.05 -3.30
CA GLY A 80 -13.35 12.75 -2.02
C GLY A 80 -14.21 12.02 -0.99
N LEU A 81 -15.40 11.55 -1.38
CA LEU A 81 -16.29 10.82 -0.46
C LEU A 81 -15.76 9.42 -0.12
N CYS A 82 -15.14 8.73 -1.08
CA CYS A 82 -14.50 7.45 -0.82
C CYS A 82 -13.33 7.60 0.16
N CYS A 83 -12.53 8.66 0.02
CA CYS A 83 -11.47 9.01 0.97
C CYS A 83 -12.02 9.33 2.37
N GLN A 84 -13.16 10.03 2.46
CA GLN A 84 -13.84 10.25 3.75
C GLN A 84 -14.31 8.95 4.39
N ARG A 85 -14.95 8.05 3.62
CA ARG A 85 -15.37 6.71 4.09
C ARG A 85 -14.19 5.88 4.56
N MET A 86 -13.08 5.91 3.82
CA MET A 86 -11.84 5.26 4.24
C MET A 86 -11.33 5.87 5.54
N GLY A 87 -11.32 7.20 5.68
CA GLY A 87 -10.91 7.88 6.92
C GLY A 87 -11.74 7.44 8.14
N VAL A 88 -13.06 7.37 8.00
CA VAL A 88 -13.97 6.84 9.03
C VAL A 88 -13.64 5.39 9.36
N LEU A 89 -13.46 4.55 8.33
CA LEU A 89 -13.16 3.13 8.51
C LEU A 89 -11.81 2.93 9.21
N TYR A 90 -10.78 3.67 8.81
CA TYR A 90 -9.47 3.68 9.48
C TYR A 90 -9.60 4.13 10.93
N LEU A 91 -10.37 5.16 11.24
CA LEU A 91 -10.59 5.63 12.61
C LEU A 91 -11.26 4.55 13.48
N PHE A 92 -12.27 3.85 12.95
CA PHE A 92 -12.95 2.76 13.66
C PHE A 92 -12.01 1.56 13.88
N LEU A 93 -11.24 1.19 12.85
CA LEU A 93 -10.31 0.06 12.88
C LEU A 93 -9.04 0.35 13.71
N LEU A 94 -8.74 1.62 13.96
CA LEU A 94 -7.61 2.02 14.81
C LEU A 94 -7.82 1.51 16.24
N VAL A 95 -9.05 1.52 16.77
CA VAL A 95 -9.36 1.07 18.14
C VAL A 95 -9.01 -0.40 18.42
N PRO A 96 -9.50 -1.40 17.65
CA PRO A 96 -9.14 -2.80 17.87
C PRO A 96 -7.66 -3.07 17.56
N MET A 97 -7.09 -2.38 16.59
CA MET A 97 -5.65 -2.46 16.27
C MET A 97 -4.79 -2.03 17.45
N LEU A 98 -5.15 -0.92 18.11
CA LEU A 98 -4.49 -0.49 19.33
C LEU A 98 -4.61 -1.54 20.42
N TYR A 99 -5.79 -2.12 20.63
CA TYR A 99 -5.97 -3.14 21.66
C TYR A 99 -5.05 -4.36 21.44
N ILE A 100 -4.90 -4.82 20.21
CA ILE A 100 -3.98 -5.92 19.86
C ILE A 100 -2.53 -5.51 20.13
N TRP A 101 -2.11 -4.32 19.68
CA TRP A 101 -0.75 -3.82 19.86
C TRP A 101 -0.42 -3.52 21.33
N LEU A 102 -1.43 -3.15 22.14
CA LEU A 102 -1.31 -2.99 23.59
C LEU A 102 -0.90 -4.30 24.26
N ASN A 103 -1.46 -5.41 23.78
CA ASN A 103 -1.26 -6.77 24.32
C ASN A 103 -0.25 -7.60 23.51
N ALA A 104 0.53 -6.98 22.61
CA ALA A 104 1.43 -7.69 21.69
C ALA A 104 2.46 -8.57 22.40
N GLU A 105 3.01 -8.13 23.54
CA GLU A 105 3.93 -8.96 24.34
C GLU A 105 3.27 -10.27 24.80
N GLY A 106 2.07 -10.18 25.37
CA GLY A 106 1.31 -11.36 25.81
C GLY A 106 0.95 -12.29 24.65
N ILE A 107 0.56 -11.73 23.51
CA ILE A 107 0.24 -12.50 22.30
C ILE A 107 1.49 -13.21 21.76
N LEU A 108 2.63 -12.52 21.69
CA LEU A 108 3.88 -13.11 21.19
C LEU A 108 4.39 -14.21 22.12
N VAL A 109 4.29 -14.02 23.45
CA VAL A 109 4.60 -15.08 24.43
C VAL A 109 3.66 -16.27 24.28
N LEU A 110 2.36 -16.04 24.02
CA LEU A 110 1.39 -17.11 23.74
C LEU A 110 1.74 -17.89 22.47
N LEU A 111 2.27 -17.20 21.45
CA LEU A 111 2.81 -17.80 20.22
C LEU A 111 4.18 -18.48 20.41
N ARG A 112 4.59 -18.71 21.67
CA ARG A 112 5.86 -19.35 22.06
C ARG A 112 7.12 -18.63 21.57
N GLN A 113 7.04 -17.30 21.38
CA GLN A 113 8.25 -16.50 21.19
C GLN A 113 9.03 -16.40 22.50
N ASP A 114 10.35 -16.22 22.38
CA ASP A 114 11.21 -15.96 23.53
C ASP A 114 10.72 -14.73 24.31
N ARG A 115 10.69 -14.82 25.65
CA ARG A 115 10.12 -13.77 26.51
C ARG A 115 10.85 -12.44 26.35
N GLU A 116 12.16 -12.45 26.15
CA GLU A 116 12.93 -11.23 25.99
C GLU A 116 12.65 -10.57 24.63
N VAL A 117 12.61 -11.37 23.57
CA VAL A 117 12.24 -10.91 22.21
C VAL A 117 10.81 -10.40 22.17
N ALA A 118 9.87 -11.11 22.78
CA ALA A 118 8.45 -10.72 22.85
C ALA A 118 8.27 -9.41 23.63
N ARG A 119 9.01 -9.22 24.73
CA ARG A 119 9.01 -7.96 25.49
C ARG A 119 9.62 -6.82 24.69
N LEU A 120 10.73 -7.02 23.99
CA LEU A 120 11.35 -5.99 23.15
C LEU A 120 10.51 -5.64 21.92
N ALA A 121 9.88 -6.64 21.27
CA ALA A 121 8.94 -6.43 20.17
C ALA A 121 7.66 -5.72 20.67
N GLY A 122 7.16 -6.16 21.83
CA GLY A 122 6.09 -5.50 22.55
C GLY A 122 6.44 -4.05 22.91
N ARG A 123 7.70 -3.76 23.29
CA ARG A 123 8.22 -2.41 23.51
C ARG A 123 8.40 -1.60 22.23
N TYR A 124 8.77 -2.23 21.12
CA TYR A 124 8.84 -1.60 19.80
C TYR A 124 7.44 -1.15 19.35
N LEU A 125 6.43 -2.02 19.48
CA LEU A 125 5.01 -1.67 19.32
C LEU A 125 4.54 -0.71 20.42
N ALA A 126 5.11 -0.77 21.63
CA ALA A 126 4.80 0.15 22.72
C ALA A 126 5.37 1.55 22.53
N MET A 127 6.46 1.71 21.78
CA MET A 127 6.94 3.02 21.38
C MET A 127 6.07 3.61 20.26
N ALA A 128 5.38 2.76 19.47
CA ALA A 128 4.21 3.21 18.73
C ALA A 128 3.07 3.67 19.67
N LYS A 129 2.89 3.07 20.88
CA LYS A 129 1.99 3.62 21.92
C LYS A 129 2.42 5.01 22.40
N LEU A 130 3.72 5.27 22.54
CA LEU A 130 4.22 6.61 22.89
C LEU A 130 3.99 7.62 21.74
N SER A 131 4.11 7.20 20.48
CA SER A 131 3.80 8.03 19.30
C SER A 131 2.33 8.46 19.24
N ILE A 132 1.42 7.75 19.92
CA ILE A 132 0.01 8.13 20.09
C ILE A 132 -0.16 9.12 21.25
N LYS A 133 0.56 8.91 22.37
CA LYS A 133 0.53 9.83 23.50
C LYS A 133 1.18 11.18 23.20
N LEU A 134 2.13 11.23 22.27
CA LEU A 134 2.92 12.44 21.99
C LEU A 134 2.70 13.04 20.59
N ALA A 135 2.31 12.26 19.55
CA ALA A 135 2.48 12.74 18.17
C ALA A 135 1.65 12.07 17.05
N PHE A 136 0.35 11.78 17.21
CA PHE A 136 -0.56 11.48 16.07
C PHE A 136 -0.08 10.44 15.01
N GLY A 137 0.84 9.51 15.33
CA GLY A 137 1.56 8.72 14.33
C GLY A 137 0.69 7.76 13.49
N LEU A 138 -0.22 7.02 14.13
CA LEU A 138 -1.17 6.13 13.43
C LEU A 138 -2.24 6.89 12.62
N PRO A 139 -2.84 7.97 13.15
CA PRO A 139 -3.65 8.88 12.33
C PRO A 139 -2.89 9.44 11.13
N ALA A 140 -1.63 9.85 11.31
CA ALA A 140 -0.78 10.35 10.22
C ALA A 140 -0.49 9.27 9.18
N PHE A 141 -0.18 8.04 9.59
CA PHE A 141 -0.02 6.89 8.69
C PHE A 141 -1.30 6.60 7.88
N SER A 142 -2.45 6.60 8.54
CA SER A 142 -3.77 6.37 7.91
C SER A 142 -4.08 7.48 6.91
N PHE A 143 -3.87 8.74 7.31
CA PHE A 143 -4.02 9.90 6.45
C PHE A 143 -3.10 9.84 5.23
N ASN A 144 -1.82 9.51 5.42
CA ASN A 144 -0.84 9.37 4.33
C ASN A 144 -1.24 8.27 3.35
N THR A 145 -1.78 7.16 3.86
CA THR A 145 -2.26 6.06 3.00
C THR A 145 -3.43 6.53 2.14
N ILE A 146 -4.41 7.23 2.73
CA ILE A 146 -5.56 7.80 1.99
C ILE A 146 -5.09 8.87 0.99
N ALA A 147 -4.23 9.79 1.43
CA ALA A 147 -3.69 10.86 0.62
C ALA A 147 -2.90 10.31 -0.58
N LYS A 148 -2.02 9.33 -0.35
CA LYS A 148 -1.26 8.63 -1.40
C LYS A 148 -2.19 8.07 -2.46
N GLN A 149 -3.22 7.33 -2.05
CA GLN A 149 -4.19 6.76 -2.98
C GLN A 149 -5.00 7.84 -3.71
N TYR A 150 -5.36 8.95 -3.04
CA TYR A 150 -6.05 10.09 -3.64
C TYR A 150 -5.22 10.77 -4.74
N PHE A 151 -3.94 11.05 -4.48
CA PHE A 151 -3.04 11.65 -5.47
C PHE A 151 -2.75 10.68 -6.63
N GLN A 152 -2.50 9.41 -6.34
CA GLN A 152 -2.28 8.38 -7.36
C GLN A 152 -3.49 8.22 -8.26
N ALA A 153 -4.69 8.18 -7.70
CA ALA A 153 -5.95 8.09 -8.44
C ALA A 153 -6.15 9.23 -9.46
N GLN A 154 -5.59 10.42 -9.20
CA GLN A 154 -5.64 11.56 -10.11
C GLN A 154 -4.50 11.59 -11.14
N GLY A 155 -3.61 10.59 -11.13
CA GLY A 155 -2.40 10.56 -11.96
C GLY A 155 -1.28 11.47 -11.45
N LEU A 156 -1.39 11.99 -10.22
CA LEU A 156 -0.36 12.82 -9.58
C LEU A 156 0.57 11.94 -8.74
N PHE A 157 1.44 11.20 -9.41
CA PHE A 157 2.33 10.23 -8.75
C PHE A 157 3.54 10.87 -8.03
N THR A 158 3.88 12.12 -8.36
CA THR A 158 5.15 12.75 -7.98
C THR A 158 5.15 13.29 -6.53
N GLY A 159 3.99 13.56 -5.95
CA GLY A 159 3.88 14.51 -4.83
C GLY A 159 4.10 13.98 -3.41
N VAL A 160 3.92 12.68 -3.18
CA VAL A 160 3.55 12.23 -1.82
C VAL A 160 4.76 11.89 -0.93
N ASN A 161 5.92 11.55 -1.51
CA ASN A 161 7.01 10.95 -0.74
C ASN A 161 8.36 11.69 -0.76
N PHE A 162 8.42 12.91 -1.33
CA PHE A 162 9.63 13.75 -1.22
C PHE A 162 10.02 14.03 0.24
N VAL A 163 9.06 13.95 1.15
CA VAL A 163 9.23 14.25 2.56
C VAL A 163 9.80 13.07 3.35
N LEU A 164 9.64 11.84 2.86
CA LEU A 164 10.09 10.63 3.57
C LEU A 164 11.62 10.49 3.55
N THR A 165 12.27 10.99 2.48
CA THR A 165 13.72 10.81 2.25
C THR A 165 14.59 11.78 3.06
N GLY A 166 14.04 12.88 3.58
CA GLY A 166 14.83 13.94 4.20
C GLY A 166 15.20 13.73 5.68
N LEU A 167 14.44 12.91 6.42
CA LEU A 167 14.55 12.90 7.89
C LEU A 167 15.47 11.80 8.45
N PHE A 168 15.76 10.76 7.69
CA PHE A 168 16.56 9.61 8.17
C PHE A 168 17.99 9.52 7.63
N VAL A 169 18.46 10.52 6.91
CA VAL A 169 19.91 10.65 6.64
C VAL A 169 20.69 11.11 7.89
N TYR A 170 20.00 11.50 8.96
CA TYR A 170 20.62 11.90 10.24
C TYR A 170 20.72 10.77 11.29
N TYR A 171 20.89 9.52 10.85
CA TYR A 171 21.48 8.50 11.71
C TYR A 171 22.37 7.54 10.92
N PRO A 172 23.57 8.01 10.55
CA PRO A 172 24.74 7.22 10.89
C PRO A 172 25.90 8.15 11.28
N ARG A 173 25.83 8.78 12.45
CA ARG A 173 27.03 9.24 13.17
C ARG A 173 26.85 8.92 14.64
N PRO A 174 27.90 8.48 15.35
CA PRO A 174 27.83 8.42 16.79
C PRO A 174 27.46 9.82 17.27
N LEU A 175 26.33 9.96 17.97
CA LEU A 175 25.99 11.19 18.67
C LEU A 175 27.26 11.65 19.40
N PRO A 176 27.65 12.94 19.34
CA PRO A 176 28.74 13.43 20.18
C PRO A 176 28.46 12.99 21.63
N ARG A 177 29.47 12.40 22.30
CA ARG A 177 29.37 11.77 23.64
C ARG A 177 28.65 12.62 24.69
N ASN A 178 28.51 13.91 24.46
CA ASN A 178 27.91 14.92 25.33
C ASN A 178 26.36 14.94 25.25
N LEU A 179 25.77 14.43 24.16
CA LEU A 179 24.31 14.36 23.96
C LEU A 179 23.74 12.94 24.15
N ALA A 180 24.62 11.95 24.26
CA ALA A 180 24.29 10.56 24.54
C ALA A 180 23.60 10.31 25.92
N PRO A 181 23.91 11.06 27.00
CA PRO A 181 23.26 10.84 28.31
C PRO A 181 21.81 11.36 28.38
N TYR A 182 21.41 12.25 27.48
CA TYR A 182 20.08 12.87 27.52
C TYR A 182 19.06 12.16 26.61
N LEU A 183 19.54 11.30 25.69
CA LEU A 183 18.72 10.58 24.71
C LEU A 183 18.91 9.05 24.84
N HIS A 184 18.68 8.50 26.03
CA HIS A 184 18.65 7.04 26.28
C HIS A 184 17.45 6.34 25.59
N LEU A 185 17.16 6.61 24.32
CA LEU A 185 16.03 5.98 23.63
C LEU A 185 16.32 4.55 23.14
N GLY A 186 17.59 4.12 23.12
CA GLY A 186 17.96 2.74 22.75
C GLY A 186 17.28 2.27 21.45
N SER A 187 16.74 1.05 21.46
CA SER A 187 15.94 0.47 20.36
C SER A 187 14.61 1.18 20.07
N GLY A 188 14.17 2.11 20.93
CA GLY A 188 12.94 2.90 20.78
C GLY A 188 13.05 4.11 19.85
N ALA A 189 14.26 4.47 19.40
CA ALA A 189 14.47 5.60 18.50
C ALA A 189 13.92 5.38 17.08
N ALA A 190 13.98 4.14 16.57
CA ALA A 190 13.53 3.81 15.22
C ALA A 190 12.00 3.97 15.01
N PRO A 191 11.12 3.45 15.89
CA PRO A 191 9.68 3.72 15.84
C PRO A 191 9.34 5.20 15.96
N LEU A 192 10.05 5.92 16.84
CA LEU A 192 9.79 7.35 17.05
C LEU A 192 10.10 8.15 15.78
N ALA A 193 11.27 7.93 15.19
CA ALA A 193 11.65 8.65 13.99
C ALA A 193 10.77 8.24 12.80
N THR A 194 10.31 6.98 12.71
CA THR A 194 9.28 6.56 11.74
C THR A 194 7.97 7.33 11.92
N ALA A 195 7.51 7.52 13.16
CA ALA A 195 6.32 8.30 13.45
C ALA A 195 6.48 9.78 13.07
N ILE A 196 7.64 10.39 13.34
CA ILE A 196 7.92 11.77 12.95
C ILE A 196 7.94 11.90 11.42
N SER A 197 8.56 10.95 10.71
CA SER A 197 8.55 10.91 9.24
C SER A 197 7.13 10.85 8.68
N TYR A 198 6.25 10.01 9.22
CA TYR A 198 4.85 9.96 8.77
C TYR A 198 4.10 11.27 9.05
N ASN A 199 4.30 11.91 10.20
CA ASN A 199 3.69 13.21 10.46
C ASN A 199 4.17 14.29 9.49
N LEU A 200 5.46 14.32 9.18
CA LEU A 200 6.02 15.27 8.22
C LEU A 200 5.44 15.05 6.82
N VAL A 201 5.32 13.78 6.39
CA VAL A 201 4.68 13.41 5.11
C VAL A 201 3.21 13.83 5.07
N ALA A 202 2.50 13.73 6.19
CA ALA A 202 1.11 14.18 6.29
C ALA A 202 1.01 15.69 6.09
N LEU A 203 1.86 16.46 6.76
CA LEU A 203 1.94 17.91 6.58
C LEU A 203 2.33 18.30 5.15
N GLY A 204 3.28 17.59 4.55
CA GLY A 204 3.68 17.79 3.15
C GLY A 204 2.55 17.49 2.17
N SER A 205 1.79 16.43 2.42
CA SER A 205 0.62 16.04 1.61
C SER A 205 -0.48 17.09 1.68
N VAL A 206 -0.76 17.65 2.87
CA VAL A 206 -1.69 18.78 3.04
C VAL A 206 -1.19 20.02 2.29
N SER A 207 0.10 20.35 2.43
CA SER A 207 0.73 21.50 1.78
C SER A 207 0.66 21.41 0.25
N LEU A 208 0.90 20.22 -0.30
CA LEU A 208 0.78 19.97 -1.73
C LEU A 208 -0.67 20.04 -2.21
N GLY A 209 -1.60 19.45 -1.44
CA GLY A 209 -3.04 19.54 -1.72
C GLY A 209 -3.53 21.00 -1.76
N TRP A 210 -3.00 21.84 -0.88
CA TRP A 210 -3.29 23.27 -0.87
C TRP A 210 -2.76 23.99 -2.12
N ARG A 211 -1.50 23.72 -2.51
CA ARG A 211 -0.89 24.30 -3.73
C ARG A 211 -1.60 23.87 -5.02
N ILE A 212 -2.13 22.65 -5.07
CA ILE A 212 -2.77 22.07 -6.28
C ILE A 212 -4.31 22.15 -6.20
N LYS A 213 -4.87 22.87 -5.22
CA LYS A 213 -6.32 22.99 -4.97
C LYS A 213 -7.13 23.26 -6.24
N ASN A 214 -6.65 24.13 -7.12
CA ASN A 214 -7.35 24.49 -8.36
C ASN A 214 -7.50 23.32 -9.36
N LYS A 215 -6.52 22.40 -9.42
CA LYS A 215 -6.62 21.19 -10.26
C LYS A 215 -7.46 20.09 -9.59
N MET A 216 -7.59 20.13 -8.26
CA MET A 216 -8.27 19.09 -7.45
C MET A 216 -9.73 19.39 -7.11
N ARG A 217 -10.18 20.65 -7.28
CA ARG A 217 -11.56 21.09 -7.02
C ARG A 217 -12.64 20.16 -7.58
N PRO A 218 -12.54 19.60 -8.80
CA PRO A 218 -13.59 18.73 -9.35
C PRO A 218 -13.74 17.38 -8.63
N ALA A 219 -12.70 16.93 -7.91
CA ALA A 219 -12.67 15.64 -7.22
C ALA A 219 -12.88 15.76 -5.69
N TRP A 220 -12.84 16.99 -5.16
CA TRP A 220 -13.04 17.26 -3.74
C TRP A 220 -14.52 17.19 -3.39
N HIS A 221 -14.84 16.43 -2.33
CA HIS A 221 -16.20 16.36 -1.80
C HIS A 221 -16.22 17.09 -0.45
N PRO A 222 -17.22 17.96 -0.17
CA PRO A 222 -17.37 18.54 1.16
C PRO A 222 -17.52 17.44 2.22
N LEU A 223 -17.12 17.74 3.45
CA LEU A 223 -17.32 16.83 4.58
C LEU A 223 -18.83 16.58 4.73
N SER A 224 -19.23 15.31 4.65
CA SER A 224 -20.63 14.94 4.68
C SER A 224 -20.84 13.68 5.52
N MET A 225 -21.95 13.64 6.26
CA MET A 225 -22.38 12.45 6.99
C MET A 225 -22.68 11.26 6.07
N ARG A 226 -22.78 11.47 4.75
CA ARG A 226 -22.79 10.40 3.73
C ARG A 226 -21.56 9.49 3.77
N ALA A 227 -20.48 9.91 4.43
CA ALA A 227 -19.32 9.07 4.69
C ALA A 227 -19.59 7.95 5.71
N LEU A 228 -20.63 8.06 6.56
CA LEU A 228 -21.00 7.06 7.55
C LEU A 228 -21.99 6.00 7.02
N HIS A 229 -22.41 6.10 5.76
CA HIS A 229 -23.44 5.22 5.23
C HIS A 229 -22.99 3.73 5.25
N PRO A 230 -23.74 2.84 5.92
CA PRO A 230 -23.28 1.48 6.25
C PRO A 230 -23.01 0.60 5.03
N THR A 231 -23.77 0.75 3.93
CA THR A 231 -23.51 -0.02 2.70
C THR A 231 -22.18 0.34 2.03
N GLY A 232 -21.75 1.60 2.14
CA GLY A 232 -20.49 2.08 1.60
C GLY A 232 -19.30 1.58 2.43
N LEU A 233 -19.44 1.61 3.75
CA LEU A 233 -18.44 1.09 4.68
C LEU A 233 -18.31 -0.44 4.58
N GLY A 234 -19.43 -1.17 4.49
CA GLY A 234 -19.43 -2.62 4.32
C GLY A 234 -18.74 -3.07 3.04
N THR A 235 -18.95 -2.36 1.92
CA THR A 235 -18.26 -2.66 0.66
C THR A 235 -16.74 -2.49 0.79
N LEU A 236 -16.28 -1.43 1.45
CA LEU A 236 -14.85 -1.19 1.70
C LEU A 236 -14.25 -2.20 2.68
N LEU A 237 -15.03 -2.64 3.67
CA LEU A 237 -14.61 -3.66 4.64
C LEU A 237 -14.46 -5.03 3.97
N ILE A 238 -15.37 -5.40 3.06
CA ILE A 238 -15.28 -6.67 2.31
C ILE A 238 -14.09 -6.64 1.32
N LEU A 239 -13.89 -5.52 0.62
CA LEU A 239 -12.79 -5.36 -0.34
C LEU A 239 -11.41 -5.18 0.32
N GLY A 240 -11.36 -4.73 1.57
CA GLY A 240 -10.14 -4.57 2.35
C GLY A 240 -9.71 -5.89 3.01
N PRO A 241 -9.96 -6.09 4.32
CA PRO A 241 -9.50 -7.28 5.06
C PRO A 241 -9.97 -8.63 4.50
N GLY A 242 -11.13 -8.70 3.82
CA GLY A 242 -11.67 -9.93 3.23
C GLY A 242 -11.27 -10.21 1.78
N GLY A 243 -10.48 -9.34 1.14
CA GLY A 243 -10.12 -9.47 -0.27
C GLY A 243 -8.88 -10.32 -0.54
N VAL A 244 -8.78 -10.88 -1.76
CA VAL A 244 -7.62 -11.63 -2.28
C VAL A 244 -6.30 -10.86 -2.11
N GLY A 245 -6.35 -9.53 -2.14
CA GLY A 245 -5.17 -8.65 -2.02
C GLY A 245 -4.43 -8.76 -0.69
N GLN A 246 -5.07 -9.20 0.40
CA GLN A 246 -4.40 -9.37 1.70
C GLN A 246 -3.57 -10.65 1.77
N ALA A 247 -4.14 -11.76 1.29
CA ALA A 247 -3.42 -13.03 1.19
C ALA A 247 -2.23 -12.92 0.21
N GLU A 248 -2.45 -12.24 -0.92
CA GLU A 248 -1.40 -11.86 -1.85
C GLU A 248 -0.31 -11.05 -1.12
N TRP A 249 -0.67 -10.02 -0.35
CA TRP A 249 0.31 -9.19 0.38
C TRP A 249 1.10 -9.94 1.44
N TRP A 250 0.47 -10.86 2.17
CA TRP A 250 1.19 -11.70 3.13
C TRP A 250 2.20 -12.64 2.46
N ALA A 251 1.84 -13.18 1.28
CA ALA A 251 2.80 -13.88 0.44
C ALA A 251 3.94 -12.97 -0.03
N TRP A 252 3.66 -11.70 -0.34
CA TRP A 252 4.68 -10.71 -0.70
C TRP A 252 5.63 -10.36 0.44
N GLU A 253 5.17 -10.21 1.69
CA GLU A 253 6.05 -9.96 2.84
C GLU A 253 7.01 -11.14 3.08
N LEU A 254 6.50 -12.38 2.93
CA LEU A 254 7.32 -13.59 3.01
C LEU A 254 8.42 -13.66 1.93
N VAL A 255 8.13 -13.20 0.70
CA VAL A 255 9.10 -13.15 -0.41
C VAL A 255 10.01 -11.91 -0.32
N GLY A 256 9.49 -10.79 0.18
CA GLY A 256 10.16 -9.50 0.29
C GLY A 256 11.32 -9.51 1.30
N LEU A 257 11.25 -10.38 2.30
CA LEU A 257 12.36 -10.69 3.21
C LEU A 257 13.60 -11.25 2.47
N ALA A 258 13.43 -11.84 1.29
CA ALA A 258 14.52 -12.45 0.51
C ALA A 258 14.97 -11.63 -0.72
N ALA A 259 14.17 -10.67 -1.22
CA ALA A 259 14.38 -10.05 -2.54
C ALA A 259 14.04 -8.54 -2.61
N SER A 260 14.30 -7.79 -1.54
CA SER A 260 13.63 -6.52 -1.20
C SER A 260 13.74 -5.38 -2.23
N LEU A 261 14.78 -5.34 -3.07
CA LEU A 261 14.99 -4.26 -4.04
C LEU A 261 14.33 -4.52 -5.41
N TYR A 262 14.24 -5.79 -5.83
CA TYR A 262 13.78 -6.14 -7.18
C TYR A 262 12.25 -6.28 -7.28
N VAL A 263 11.57 -6.45 -6.15
CA VAL A 263 10.11 -6.57 -6.05
C VAL A 263 9.39 -5.21 -6.16
N CYS A 264 10.09 -4.11 -5.89
CA CYS A 264 9.50 -2.76 -5.87
C CYS A 264 8.91 -2.33 -7.21
N PHE A 265 9.59 -2.65 -8.31
CA PHE A 265 9.20 -2.18 -9.64
C PHE A 265 7.97 -2.90 -10.20
N PRO A 266 7.87 -4.25 -10.16
CA PRO A 266 6.65 -4.97 -10.53
C PRO A 266 5.41 -4.52 -9.76
N PHE A 267 5.56 -4.33 -8.44
CA PHE A 267 4.47 -3.87 -7.59
C PHE A 267 3.99 -2.46 -7.99
N SER A 268 4.94 -1.56 -8.24
CA SER A 268 4.66 -0.18 -8.63
C SER A 268 4.00 -0.07 -9.99
N LEU A 269 4.39 -0.95 -10.91
CA LEU A 269 3.72 -1.13 -12.18
C LEU A 269 2.27 -1.60 -11.95
N GLY A 270 2.04 -2.58 -11.06
CA GLY A 270 0.70 -3.05 -10.65
C GLY A 270 -0.23 -1.91 -10.21
N VAL A 271 0.27 -1.04 -9.34
CA VAL A 271 -0.47 0.14 -8.86
C VAL A 271 -0.78 1.10 -10.02
N ALA A 272 0.21 1.43 -10.86
CA ALA A 272 0.03 2.32 -12.00
C ALA A 272 -0.99 1.76 -13.02
N MET A 273 -0.97 0.45 -13.27
CA MET A 273 -1.93 -0.25 -14.14
C MET A 273 -3.35 -0.19 -13.59
N SER A 274 -3.54 -0.50 -12.30
CA SER A 274 -4.85 -0.44 -11.65
C SER A 274 -5.46 0.96 -11.70
N VAL A 275 -4.66 2.00 -11.43
CA VAL A 275 -5.09 3.40 -11.52
C VAL A 275 -5.49 3.76 -12.95
N ARG A 276 -4.65 3.42 -13.94
CA ARG A 276 -4.88 3.78 -15.34
C ARG A 276 -6.13 3.13 -15.90
N ILE A 277 -6.34 1.84 -15.64
CA ILE A 277 -7.54 1.11 -16.08
C ILE A 277 -8.79 1.70 -15.41
N GLY A 278 -8.74 1.97 -14.10
CA GLY A 278 -9.82 2.62 -13.36
C GLY A 278 -10.20 4.00 -13.92
N GLN A 279 -9.22 4.83 -14.27
CA GLN A 279 -9.43 6.12 -14.91
C GLN A 279 -10.11 5.98 -16.28
N LEU A 280 -9.66 5.03 -17.12
CA LEU A 280 -10.22 4.82 -18.46
C LEU A 280 -11.65 4.27 -18.41
N LEU A 281 -11.96 3.43 -17.42
CA LEU A 281 -13.33 2.99 -17.12
C LEU A 281 -14.21 4.18 -16.69
N GLY A 282 -13.71 5.01 -15.78
CA GLY A 282 -14.41 6.23 -15.32
C GLY A 282 -14.64 7.28 -16.42
N LEU A 283 -13.72 7.38 -17.38
CA LEU A 283 -13.85 8.23 -18.57
C LEU A 283 -14.73 7.61 -19.67
N ALA A 284 -15.32 6.44 -19.43
CA ALA A 284 -16.14 5.71 -20.38
C ALA A 284 -15.43 5.40 -21.72
N ARG A 285 -14.13 5.06 -21.68
CA ARG A 285 -13.32 4.73 -22.86
C ARG A 285 -12.97 3.22 -22.89
N PRO A 286 -13.92 2.34 -23.27
CA PRO A 286 -13.73 0.89 -23.17
C PRO A 286 -12.58 0.36 -24.04
N ARG A 287 -12.40 0.94 -25.24
CA ARG A 287 -11.31 0.55 -26.15
C ARG A 287 -9.93 0.83 -25.54
N LEU A 288 -9.75 1.99 -24.92
CA LEU A 288 -8.48 2.33 -24.26
C LEU A 288 -8.27 1.50 -23.00
N ALA A 289 -9.33 1.23 -22.22
CA ALA A 289 -9.24 0.38 -21.04
C ALA A 289 -8.76 -1.03 -21.41
N LYS A 290 -9.31 -1.60 -22.49
CA LYS A 290 -8.84 -2.87 -23.07
C LYS A 290 -7.36 -2.81 -23.44
N LEU A 291 -6.93 -1.79 -24.19
CA LEU A 291 -5.53 -1.66 -24.61
C LEU A 291 -4.57 -1.48 -23.44
N ALA A 292 -4.95 -0.70 -22.43
CA ALA A 292 -4.17 -0.52 -21.21
C ALA A 292 -4.01 -1.85 -20.45
N ALA A 293 -5.06 -2.67 -20.38
CA ALA A 293 -5.02 -4.00 -19.78
C ALA A 293 -4.14 -4.99 -20.56
N HIS A 294 -4.14 -4.94 -21.89
CA HIS A 294 -3.25 -5.78 -22.70
C HIS A 294 -1.80 -5.34 -22.56
N ALA A 295 -1.54 -4.03 -22.57
CA ALA A 295 -0.20 -3.48 -22.33
C ALA A 295 0.31 -3.86 -20.93
N ALA A 296 -0.58 -3.86 -19.93
CA ALA A 296 -0.28 -4.28 -18.56
C ALA A 296 0.16 -5.75 -18.46
N ILE A 297 -0.57 -6.67 -19.10
CA ILE A 297 -0.22 -8.10 -19.15
C ILE A 297 1.14 -8.30 -19.83
N LEU A 298 1.36 -7.63 -20.98
CA LEU A 298 2.62 -7.72 -21.73
C LEU A 298 3.81 -7.21 -20.90
N LEU A 299 3.65 -6.04 -20.25
CA LEU A 299 4.67 -5.45 -19.37
C LEU A 299 4.97 -6.35 -18.17
N GLY A 300 3.92 -6.88 -17.52
CA GLY A 300 4.06 -7.79 -16.39
C GLY A 300 4.83 -9.05 -16.78
N PHE A 301 4.47 -9.69 -17.89
CA PHE A 301 5.16 -10.88 -18.39
C PHE A 301 6.62 -10.59 -18.75
N ALA A 302 6.89 -9.52 -19.50
CA ALA A 302 8.25 -9.13 -19.87
C ALA A 302 9.12 -8.86 -18.65
N LEU A 303 8.58 -8.15 -17.65
CA LEU A 303 9.30 -7.83 -16.43
C LEU A 303 9.57 -9.06 -15.56
N SER A 304 8.57 -9.94 -15.40
CA SER A 304 8.74 -11.22 -14.71
C SER A 304 9.80 -12.10 -15.38
N LEU A 305 9.84 -12.13 -16.72
CA LEU A 305 10.86 -12.86 -17.48
C LEU A 305 12.25 -12.30 -17.22
N ILE A 306 12.41 -10.97 -17.28
CA ILE A 306 13.67 -10.29 -16.98
C ILE A 306 14.14 -10.65 -15.56
N PHE A 307 13.28 -10.51 -14.55
CA PHE A 307 13.67 -10.85 -13.18
C PHE A 307 13.98 -12.33 -13.00
N SER A 308 13.23 -13.22 -13.64
CA SER A 308 13.52 -14.66 -13.59
C SER A 308 14.90 -14.98 -14.17
N ILE A 309 15.29 -14.33 -15.28
CA ILE A 309 16.61 -14.50 -15.90
C ILE A 309 17.70 -13.96 -14.96
N VAL A 310 17.50 -12.76 -14.41
CA VAL A 310 18.40 -12.13 -13.42
C VAL A 310 18.64 -13.08 -12.23
N PHE A 311 17.57 -13.54 -11.58
CA PHE A 311 17.68 -14.46 -10.43
C PHE A 311 18.35 -15.78 -10.80
N TRP A 312 18.07 -16.31 -11.99
CA TRP A 312 18.68 -17.56 -12.43
C TRP A 312 20.19 -17.43 -12.68
N ILE A 313 20.64 -16.32 -13.27
CA ILE A 313 22.07 -16.02 -13.53
C ILE A 313 22.81 -15.87 -12.21
N TRP A 314 22.30 -15.05 -11.28
CA TRP A 314 22.99 -14.72 -10.03
C TRP A 314 22.70 -15.70 -8.88
N ARG A 315 21.96 -16.79 -9.11
CA ARG A 315 21.42 -17.67 -8.04
C ARG A 315 22.45 -18.17 -7.03
N LYS A 316 23.72 -18.31 -7.44
CA LYS A 316 24.81 -18.77 -6.56
C LYS A 316 25.36 -17.62 -5.72
N GLU A 317 25.60 -16.47 -6.34
CA GLU A 317 26.08 -15.24 -5.68
C GLU A 317 25.11 -14.73 -4.61
N TRP A 318 23.80 -14.89 -4.84
CA TRP A 318 22.77 -14.55 -3.86
C TRP A 318 22.95 -15.26 -2.52
N SER A 319 23.43 -16.51 -2.52
CA SER A 319 23.66 -17.27 -1.28
C SER A 319 24.87 -16.75 -0.50
N TYR A 320 25.87 -16.20 -1.19
CA TYR A 320 27.08 -15.66 -0.57
C TYR A 320 26.87 -14.26 0.02
N LEU A 321 25.85 -13.53 -0.44
CA LEU A 321 25.52 -12.20 0.11
C LEU A 321 25.11 -12.24 1.60
N PHE A 322 24.56 -13.38 2.05
CA PHE A 322 24.04 -13.54 3.41
C PHE A 322 24.94 -14.36 4.33
N ASN A 323 25.82 -15.20 3.79
CA ASN A 323 26.71 -16.06 4.55
C ASN A 323 28.12 -16.02 3.95
N ASN A 324 29.10 -15.58 4.75
CA ASN A 324 30.52 -15.60 4.35
C ASN A 324 31.16 -16.98 4.55
N ASP A 325 30.58 -17.83 5.41
CA ASP A 325 31.06 -19.18 5.68
C ASP A 325 30.34 -20.23 4.83
N GLU A 326 31.10 -21.04 4.09
CA GLU A 326 30.57 -22.12 3.23
C GLU A 326 29.71 -23.12 4.03
N GLY A 327 30.02 -23.33 5.32
CA GLY A 327 29.27 -24.21 6.22
C GLY A 327 27.83 -23.74 6.49
N GLU A 328 27.62 -22.45 6.76
CA GLU A 328 26.30 -21.88 7.06
C GLU A 328 25.42 -21.76 5.81
N SER A 329 26.04 -21.53 4.64
CA SER A 329 25.34 -21.57 3.35
C SER A 329 24.70 -22.94 3.09
N SER A 330 25.39 -24.03 3.45
CA SER A 330 24.89 -25.40 3.32
C SER A 330 23.73 -25.70 4.28
N LEU A 331 23.74 -25.12 5.48
CA LEU A 331 22.65 -25.23 6.46
C LEU A 331 21.41 -24.49 5.97
N THR A 332 21.58 -23.27 5.45
CA THR A 332 20.48 -22.47 4.91
C THR A 332 19.86 -23.14 3.68
N ALA A 333 20.68 -23.77 2.83
CA ALA A 333 20.23 -24.58 1.71
C ALA A 333 19.46 -25.85 2.14
N LYS A 334 19.88 -26.50 3.24
CA LYS A 334 19.15 -27.63 3.84
C LYS A 334 17.83 -27.19 4.48
N ALA A 335 17.80 -26.05 5.16
CA ALA A 335 16.59 -25.48 5.74
C ALA A 335 15.57 -25.12 4.65
N THR A 336 16.00 -24.44 3.57
CA THR A 336 15.12 -24.17 2.41
C THR A 336 14.68 -25.45 1.70
N ALA A 337 15.51 -26.50 1.66
CA ALA A 337 15.10 -27.81 1.16
C ALA A 337 14.00 -28.46 2.01
N GLY A 338 14.02 -28.26 3.34
CA GLY A 338 12.95 -28.69 4.25
C GLY A 338 11.62 -27.97 4.02
N LEU A 339 11.64 -26.76 3.46
CA LEU A 339 10.45 -25.98 3.11
C LEU A 339 10.03 -26.11 1.63
N ARG A 340 10.55 -27.10 0.88
CA ARG A 340 10.19 -27.30 -0.54
C ARG A 340 8.68 -27.39 -0.78
N GLY A 341 7.94 -28.04 0.13
CA GLY A 341 6.48 -28.13 0.05
C GLY A 341 5.79 -26.77 0.15
N LEU A 342 6.29 -25.87 1.01
CA LEU A 342 5.76 -24.51 1.14
C LEU A 342 6.02 -23.69 -0.13
N TRP A 343 7.26 -23.73 -0.64
CA TRP A 343 7.63 -22.98 -1.84
C TRP A 343 6.91 -23.47 -3.09
N THR A 344 6.72 -24.78 -3.24
CA THR A 344 5.95 -25.37 -4.35
C THR A 344 4.46 -25.04 -4.25
N GLY A 345 3.87 -25.10 -3.06
CA GLY A 345 2.47 -24.67 -2.85
C GLY A 345 2.28 -23.18 -3.17
N LEU A 346 3.19 -22.33 -2.72
CA LEU A 346 3.17 -20.89 -2.99
C LEU A 346 3.28 -20.59 -4.49
N THR A 347 4.22 -21.23 -5.19
CA THR A 347 4.38 -21.03 -6.64
C THR A 347 3.17 -21.52 -7.41
N MET A 348 2.62 -22.69 -7.08
CA MET A 348 1.40 -23.20 -7.71
C MET A 348 0.22 -22.25 -7.52
N SER A 349 0.03 -21.72 -6.31
CA SER A 349 -1.03 -20.74 -6.03
C SER A 349 -0.84 -19.44 -6.80
N LEU A 350 0.39 -18.91 -6.87
CA LEU A 350 0.67 -17.67 -7.60
C LEU A 350 0.48 -17.84 -9.10
N VAL A 351 0.92 -18.97 -9.67
CA VAL A 351 0.70 -19.32 -11.08
C VAL A 351 -0.79 -19.44 -11.37
N TYR A 352 -1.55 -20.13 -10.50
CA TYR A 352 -3.00 -20.25 -10.62
C TYR A 352 -3.69 -18.89 -10.63
N CYS A 353 -3.39 -18.01 -9.66
CA CYS A 353 -3.94 -16.65 -9.59
C CYS A 353 -3.55 -15.82 -10.82
N ALA A 354 -2.31 -15.92 -11.30
CA ALA A 354 -1.85 -15.18 -12.47
C ALA A 354 -2.52 -15.65 -13.76
N VAL A 355 -2.67 -16.97 -13.96
CA VAL A 355 -3.33 -17.56 -15.12
C VAL A 355 -4.81 -17.20 -15.13
N LEU A 356 -5.52 -17.42 -14.02
CA LEU A 356 -6.93 -17.04 -13.91
C LEU A 356 -7.14 -15.54 -14.08
N GLY A 357 -6.31 -14.70 -13.43
CA GLY A 357 -6.39 -13.25 -13.57
C GLY A 357 -6.17 -12.80 -15.01
N THR A 358 -5.24 -13.43 -15.73
CA THR A 358 -4.98 -13.16 -17.15
C THR A 358 -6.15 -13.60 -18.02
N ILE A 359 -6.67 -14.81 -17.82
CA ILE A 359 -7.84 -15.33 -18.56
C ILE A 359 -9.04 -14.42 -18.34
N LEU A 360 -9.36 -14.07 -17.09
CA LEU A 360 -10.45 -13.16 -16.76
C LEU A 360 -10.26 -11.82 -17.47
N CYS A 361 -9.07 -11.23 -17.42
CA CYS A 361 -8.78 -9.95 -18.06
C CYS A 361 -8.94 -9.98 -19.59
N LEU A 362 -8.54 -11.08 -20.23
CA LEU A 362 -8.69 -11.29 -21.67
C LEU A 362 -10.14 -11.56 -22.08
N MET A 363 -10.91 -12.24 -21.23
CA MET A 363 -12.32 -12.55 -21.45
C MET A 363 -13.28 -11.39 -21.10
N THR A 364 -12.81 -10.39 -20.34
CA THR A 364 -13.64 -9.25 -19.93
C THR A 364 -14.21 -8.48 -21.13
N ASP A 365 -15.53 -8.35 -21.16
CA ASP A 365 -16.19 -7.37 -22.03
C ASP A 365 -16.05 -5.96 -21.44
N TRP A 366 -15.05 -5.25 -21.95
CA TRP A 366 -14.75 -3.87 -21.55
C TRP A 366 -15.88 -2.90 -21.82
N LYS A 367 -16.76 -3.17 -22.80
CA LYS A 367 -17.93 -2.33 -23.07
C LYS A 367 -18.97 -2.52 -21.96
N HIS A 368 -19.27 -3.78 -21.62
CA HIS A 368 -20.16 -4.12 -20.52
C HIS A 368 -19.67 -3.53 -19.19
N GLU A 369 -18.38 -3.63 -18.87
CA GLU A 369 -17.83 -3.07 -17.63
C GLU A 369 -17.92 -1.54 -17.57
N VAL A 370 -17.70 -0.84 -18.69
CA VAL A 370 -17.93 0.61 -18.75
C VAL A 370 -19.41 0.94 -18.53
N ASP A 371 -20.33 0.19 -19.13
CA ASP A 371 -21.77 0.43 -18.97
C ASP A 371 -22.24 0.11 -17.55
N ARG A 372 -21.66 -0.91 -16.90
CA ARG A 372 -21.87 -1.22 -15.48
C ARG A 372 -21.39 -0.08 -14.58
N VAL A 373 -20.22 0.48 -14.85
CA VAL A 373 -19.71 1.67 -14.14
C VAL A 373 -20.67 2.84 -14.34
N LYS A 374 -21.09 3.15 -15.58
CA LYS A 374 -22.07 4.21 -15.86
C LYS A 374 -23.39 4.00 -15.13
N ALA A 375 -23.91 2.78 -15.08
CA ALA A 375 -25.16 2.45 -14.39
C ALA A 375 -25.04 2.70 -12.88
N ARG A 376 -23.93 2.28 -12.26
CA ARG A 376 -23.62 2.58 -10.85
C ARG A 376 -23.54 4.08 -10.59
N MET A 377 -22.93 4.84 -11.51
CA MET A 377 -22.86 6.30 -11.42
C MET A 377 -24.25 6.95 -11.46
N ARG A 378 -25.09 6.61 -12.44
CA ARG A 378 -26.46 7.15 -12.57
C ARG A 378 -27.36 6.79 -11.38
N ALA A 379 -27.19 5.59 -10.81
CA ALA A 379 -27.92 5.17 -9.61
C ALA A 379 -27.48 5.97 -8.36
N LYS A 380 -26.22 6.40 -8.33
CA LYS A 380 -25.68 7.23 -7.24
C LYS A 380 -26.17 8.68 -7.37
N GLU A 381 -26.06 9.27 -8.56
CA GLU A 381 -26.57 10.62 -8.85
C GLU A 381 -28.07 10.74 -8.55
N ARG A 382 -28.88 9.73 -8.91
CA ARG A 382 -30.30 9.71 -8.55
C ARG A 382 -30.55 9.65 -7.05
N ARG A 383 -29.80 8.83 -6.32
CA ARG A 383 -29.91 8.77 -4.84
C ARG A 383 -29.53 10.09 -4.19
N ASP A 384 -28.42 10.70 -4.62
CA ASP A 384 -27.98 12.00 -4.11
C ASP A 384 -29.02 13.10 -4.41
N HIS A 385 -29.68 13.05 -5.58
CA HIS A 385 -30.76 13.97 -5.92
C HIS A 385 -31.98 13.80 -4.99
N TRP A 386 -32.46 12.58 -4.80
CA TRP A 386 -33.61 12.31 -3.94
C TRP A 386 -33.33 12.55 -2.44
N GLU A 387 -32.12 12.29 -1.96
CA GLU A 387 -31.71 12.64 -0.61
C GLU A 387 -31.71 14.16 -0.41
N ASN A 388 -31.20 14.93 -1.37
CA ASN A 388 -31.20 16.41 -1.31
C ASN A 388 -32.62 16.99 -1.38
N VAL A 389 -33.50 16.44 -2.21
CA VAL A 389 -34.90 16.84 -2.30
C VAL A 389 -35.65 16.50 -1.01
N GLY A 390 -35.41 15.31 -0.44
CA GLY A 390 -36.00 14.88 0.82
C GLY A 390 -35.55 15.72 2.01
N THR A 391 -34.27 16.12 2.06
CA THR A 391 -33.78 17.03 3.12
C THR A 391 -34.42 18.41 3.01
N ASN A 392 -34.48 18.99 1.80
CA ASN A 392 -35.10 20.30 1.59
C ASN A 392 -36.62 20.29 1.92
N ALA A 393 -37.33 19.22 1.54
CA ALA A 393 -38.74 19.06 1.89
C ALA A 393 -38.96 18.94 3.40
N SER A 394 -38.09 18.24 4.13
CA SER A 394 -38.17 18.18 5.60
C SER A 394 -37.86 19.52 6.28
N TYR A 395 -36.99 20.37 5.71
CA TYR A 395 -36.78 21.73 6.20
C TYR A 395 -38.01 22.62 5.95
N GLU A 396 -38.66 22.53 4.78
CA GLU A 396 -39.88 23.28 4.48
C GLU A 396 -41.05 22.89 5.39
N THR A 397 -41.27 21.59 5.67
CA THR A 397 -42.34 21.17 6.60
C THR A 397 -42.08 21.55 8.06
N THR A 398 -40.83 21.77 8.47
CA THR A 398 -40.51 22.20 9.85
C THR A 398 -40.71 23.71 10.05
N PHE A 399 -40.72 24.49 8.95
CA PHE A 399 -40.94 25.94 8.98
C PHE A 399 -42.41 26.35 8.71
N THR A 400 -43.28 25.41 8.31
CA THR A 400 -44.72 25.68 8.10
C THR A 400 -45.60 25.34 9.30
N ASP A 401 -45.05 24.77 10.38
CA ASP A 401 -45.76 24.41 11.63
C ASP A 401 -45.49 25.37 12.81
N THR A 402 -45.04 26.60 12.53
CA THR A 402 -45.03 27.75 13.48
C THR A 402 -45.75 28.92 12.86
#